data_AF-A0A918UXZ8-F1
#
_entry.id   AF-A0A918UXZ8-F1
#
_cell.length_a   1.000
_cell.length_b   1.000
_cell.length_c   1.000
_cell.angle_alpha   90.00
_cell.angle_beta   90.00
_cell.angle_gamma   90.00
#
_symmetry.space_group_name_H-M   'P 1'
#
loop_
_entity.id
_entity.type
_entity.pdbx_description
1 polymer ?
#
loop_
_entity_poly.entity_id
_entity_poly.type
_entity_poly.pdbx_seq_one_letter_code
_entity_poly.pdbx_strand_id
1 'polypeptide(L)'
;MRKSTKTNLLLLFLVAALAVLPLALGLGDHKEEPFTGADAEAETAITELEPDYEPWFSPLYEPPSGEIESALFALQAALGAGVLAYYFGLRRGRRQGERRAEARRPDTEGTGTVADEPGAQEIREAQEVGEAREAREDREDRGA
;
A
#
# COMPACT_ATOMS: atom_id res chain seq x y z
N MET A 1 14.19 20.32 -8.15
CA MET A 1 13.12 19.65 -7.36
C MET A 1 13.13 18.16 -7.67
N ARG A 2 13.17 17.29 -6.65
CA ARG A 2 13.10 15.83 -6.84
C ARG A 2 11.79 15.49 -7.58
N LYS A 3 11.83 14.56 -8.54
CA LYS A 3 10.69 14.24 -9.42
C LYS A 3 9.40 13.98 -8.64
N SER A 4 9.49 13.34 -7.47
CA SER A 4 8.38 13.08 -6.55
C SER A 4 7.75 14.34 -5.94
N THR A 5 8.52 15.38 -5.63
CA THR A 5 7.98 16.64 -5.10
C THR A 5 7.17 17.37 -6.16
N LYS A 6 7.63 17.35 -7.43
CA LYS A 6 6.86 17.92 -8.55
C LYS A 6 5.55 17.16 -8.76
N THR A 7 5.57 15.83 -8.73
CA THR A 7 4.36 15.00 -8.85
C THR A 7 3.39 15.24 -7.71
N ASN A 8 3.86 15.29 -6.45
CA ASN A 8 2.98 15.58 -5.31
C ASN A 8 2.37 16.98 -5.38
N LEU A 9 3.16 17.98 -5.81
CA LEU A 9 2.67 19.34 -5.99
C LEU A 9 1.64 19.42 -7.12
N LEU A 10 1.85 18.68 -8.21
CA LEU A 10 0.88 18.57 -9.30
C LEU A 10 -0.41 17.87 -8.86
N LEU A 11 -0.31 16.80 -8.06
CA LEU A 11 -1.48 16.13 -7.48
C LEU A 11 -2.26 17.04 -6.53
N LEU A 12 -1.56 17.78 -5.66
CA LEU A 12 -2.19 18.75 -4.76
C LEU A 12 -2.89 19.85 -5.56
N PHE A 13 -2.22 20.38 -6.59
CA PHE A 13 -2.79 21.37 -7.48
C PHE A 13 -4.03 20.84 -8.20
N LEU A 14 -4.02 19.60 -8.68
CA LEU A 14 -5.18 18.99 -9.35
C LEU A 14 -6.38 18.86 -8.41
N VAL A 15 -6.15 18.44 -7.15
CA VAL A 15 -7.20 18.36 -6.13
C VAL A 15 -7.75 19.74 -5.79
N ALA A 16 -6.87 20.73 -5.60
CA ALA A 16 -7.29 22.11 -5.35
C ALA A 16 -8.05 22.69 -6.55
N ALA A 17 -7.61 22.41 -7.77
CA ALA A 17 -8.30 22.81 -8.99
C ALA A 17 -9.68 22.17 -9.07
N LEU A 18 -9.83 20.86 -8.81
CA LEU A 18 -11.13 20.18 -8.78
C LEU A 18 -12.11 20.79 -7.75
N ALA A 19 -11.61 21.24 -6.60
CA ALA A 19 -12.44 21.89 -5.59
C ALA A 19 -12.80 23.34 -5.95
N VAL A 20 -11.86 24.10 -6.52
CA VAL A 20 -12.00 25.54 -6.76
C VAL A 20 -12.63 25.86 -8.12
N LEU A 21 -12.40 25.05 -9.17
CA LEU A 21 -12.94 25.31 -10.51
C LEU A 21 -14.46 25.45 -10.52
N PRO A 22 -15.24 24.54 -9.90
CA PRO A 22 -16.70 24.62 -9.90
C PRO A 22 -17.19 25.93 -9.27
N LEU A 23 -16.57 26.34 -8.16
CA LEU A 23 -16.86 27.59 -7.47
C LEU A 23 -16.45 28.82 -8.31
N ALA A 24 -15.27 28.79 -8.93
CA ALA A 24 -14.72 29.93 -9.68
C ALA A 24 -15.40 30.16 -11.03
N LEU A 25 -15.93 29.11 -11.64
CA LEU A 25 -16.68 29.18 -12.91
C LEU A 25 -18.18 29.41 -12.69
N GLY A 26 -18.63 29.55 -11.43
CA GLY A 26 -20.05 29.73 -11.12
C GLY A 26 -20.91 28.54 -11.54
N LEU A 27 -20.36 27.31 -11.51
CA LEU A 27 -21.13 26.08 -11.70
C LEU A 27 -22.06 25.93 -10.49
N GLY A 28 -23.17 26.66 -10.53
CA GLY A 28 -24.04 26.82 -9.38
C GLY A 28 -24.80 28.13 -9.31
N ASP A 29 -24.31 29.22 -9.93
CA ASP A 29 -24.91 30.57 -9.77
C ASP A 29 -26.37 30.69 -10.27
N HIS A 30 -26.86 29.67 -10.95
CA HIS A 30 -28.21 29.60 -11.51
C HIS A 30 -29.14 28.68 -10.70
N LYS A 31 -28.68 28.10 -9.59
CA LYS A 31 -29.44 27.24 -8.68
C LYS A 31 -29.46 27.89 -7.30
N GLU A 32 -30.61 27.93 -6.63
CA GLU A 32 -30.75 28.49 -5.26
C GLU A 32 -29.88 27.73 -4.26
N GLU A 33 -29.67 26.42 -4.50
CA GLU A 33 -28.71 25.57 -3.79
C GLU A 33 -27.78 24.83 -4.77
N PRO A 34 -26.62 25.41 -5.10
CA PRO A 34 -25.75 24.89 -6.16
C PRO A 34 -25.08 23.54 -5.88
N PHE A 35 -25.03 23.12 -4.62
CA PHE A 35 -24.43 21.87 -4.17
C PHE A 35 -25.37 21.12 -3.24
N THR A 36 -26.65 21.04 -3.60
CA THR A 36 -27.61 20.21 -2.89
C THR A 36 -27.32 18.72 -3.12
N GLY A 37 -27.81 17.88 -2.21
CA GLY A 37 -27.63 16.43 -2.29
C GLY A 37 -28.35 15.82 -3.50
N ALA A 38 -27.87 14.66 -3.96
CA ALA A 38 -28.51 13.93 -5.05
C ALA A 38 -29.97 13.52 -4.74
N ASP A 39 -30.29 13.37 -3.45
CA ASP A 39 -31.62 13.01 -2.98
C ASP A 39 -32.61 14.18 -3.11
N ALA A 40 -32.21 15.39 -2.71
CA ALA A 40 -33.01 16.60 -2.89
C ALA A 40 -33.32 16.92 -4.37
N GLU A 41 -32.36 16.64 -5.27
CA GLU A 41 -32.58 16.76 -6.71
C GLU A 41 -33.56 15.69 -7.23
N ALA A 42 -33.52 14.48 -6.68
CA ALA A 42 -34.47 13.41 -7.01
C ALA A 42 -35.89 13.72 -6.52
N GLU A 43 -36.04 14.24 -5.29
CA GLU A 43 -37.35 14.65 -4.74
C GLU A 43 -38.00 15.75 -5.59
N THR A 44 -37.21 16.76 -5.99
CA THR A 44 -37.68 17.83 -6.86
C THR A 44 -38.17 17.28 -8.20
N ALA A 45 -37.39 16.39 -8.83
CA ALA A 45 -37.74 15.79 -10.12
C ALA A 45 -39.00 14.90 -10.03
N ILE A 46 -39.17 14.15 -8.94
CA ILE A 46 -40.35 13.30 -8.72
C ILE A 46 -41.60 14.17 -8.57
N THR A 47 -41.51 15.24 -7.78
CA THR A 47 -42.64 16.16 -7.53
C THR A 47 -43.06 16.91 -8.80
N GLU A 48 -42.11 17.21 -9.70
CA GLU A 48 -42.42 17.81 -11.01
C GLU A 48 -43.08 16.82 -11.99
N LEU A 49 -42.66 15.55 -11.99
CA LEU A 49 -43.16 14.54 -12.92
C LEU A 49 -44.51 13.96 -12.50
N GLU A 50 -44.74 13.78 -11.20
CA GLU A 50 -45.95 13.16 -10.66
C GLU A 50 -46.37 13.89 -9.37
N PRO A 51 -47.15 14.98 -9.46
CA PRO A 51 -47.50 15.82 -8.31
C PRO A 51 -48.39 15.13 -7.28
N ASP A 52 -49.04 14.02 -7.66
CA ASP A 52 -49.87 13.20 -6.77
C ASP A 52 -49.07 12.03 -6.12
N TYR A 53 -47.75 12.00 -6.29
CA TYR A 53 -46.90 10.93 -5.74
C TYR A 53 -46.83 10.96 -4.21
N GLU A 54 -47.22 9.84 -3.58
CA GLU A 54 -47.08 9.63 -2.15
C GLU A 54 -45.79 8.85 -1.84
N PRO A 55 -44.93 9.34 -0.92
CA PRO A 55 -43.73 8.61 -0.50
C PRO A 55 -44.10 7.23 0.07
N TRP A 56 -43.52 6.16 -0.50
CA TRP A 56 -43.71 4.78 -0.03
C TRP A 56 -42.93 4.46 1.25
N PHE A 57 -42.08 5.39 1.71
CA PHE A 57 -41.31 5.29 2.93
C PHE A 57 -41.21 6.67 3.60
N SER A 58 -41.42 6.72 4.91
CA SER A 58 -41.19 7.90 5.73
C SER A 58 -39.94 7.69 6.59
N PRO A 59 -39.03 8.68 6.67
CA PRO A 59 -37.87 8.59 7.54
C PRO A 59 -38.30 8.29 8.98
N LEU A 60 -37.69 7.28 9.60
CA LEU A 60 -37.91 6.99 11.03
C LEU A 60 -37.35 8.10 11.94
N TYR A 61 -36.46 8.94 11.40
CA TYR A 61 -35.85 10.07 12.06
C TYR A 61 -35.59 11.17 11.03
N GLU A 62 -36.22 12.31 11.23
CA GLU A 62 -35.98 13.55 10.49
C GLU A 62 -35.05 14.43 11.34
N PRO A 63 -33.83 14.75 10.90
CA PRO A 63 -32.99 15.70 11.62
C PRO A 63 -33.65 17.08 11.67
N PRO A 64 -33.59 17.80 12.80
CA PRO A 64 -34.30 19.08 12.96
C PRO A 64 -33.75 20.23 12.11
N SER A 65 -32.67 20.01 11.34
CA SER A 65 -32.08 20.97 10.41
C SER A 65 -31.29 20.24 9.32
N GLY A 66 -31.39 20.70 8.06
CA GLY A 66 -30.59 20.21 6.93
C GLY A 66 -29.07 20.41 7.10
N GLU A 67 -28.66 21.31 8.00
CA GLU A 67 -27.24 21.46 8.37
C GLU A 67 -26.71 20.22 9.10
N ILE A 68 -27.54 19.59 9.94
CA ILE A 68 -27.17 18.40 10.70
C ILE A 68 -27.05 17.20 9.75
N GLU A 69 -27.96 17.09 8.78
CA GLU A 69 -27.90 16.07 7.73
C GLU A 69 -26.59 16.18 6.93
N SER A 70 -26.28 17.39 6.44
CA SER A 70 -25.04 17.68 5.72
C SER A 70 -23.79 17.38 6.57
N ALA A 71 -23.83 17.69 7.87
CA ALA A 71 -22.74 17.40 8.80
C ALA A 71 -22.52 15.90 9.01
N LEU A 72 -23.60 15.11 9.11
CA LEU A 72 -23.51 13.66 9.21
C LEU A 72 -22.95 13.04 7.92
N PHE A 73 -23.35 13.54 6.76
CA PHE A 73 -22.79 13.11 5.47
C PHE A 73 -21.30 13.46 5.35
N ALA A 74 -20.91 14.68 5.73
CA ALA A 74 -19.51 15.10 5.75
C ALA A 74 -18.66 14.23 6.70
N LEU A 75 -19.21 13.86 7.86
CA LEU A 75 -18.55 12.96 8.80
C LEU A 75 -18.36 11.56 8.18
N GLN A 76 -19.38 11.00 7.53
CA GLN A 76 -19.27 9.72 6.84
C GLN A 76 -18.21 9.76 5.74
N ALA A 77 -18.19 10.82 4.93
CA ALA A 77 -17.19 11.01 3.90
C ALA A 77 -15.76 11.11 4.48
N ALA A 78 -15.59 11.85 5.58
CA ALA A 78 -14.30 11.99 6.27
C ALA A 78 -13.79 10.65 6.83
N LEU A 79 -14.67 9.86 7.45
CA LEU A 79 -14.32 8.54 7.96
C LEU A 79 -13.96 7.58 6.81
N GLY A 80 -14.75 7.54 5.74
CA GLY A 80 -14.47 6.72 4.56
C GLY A 80 -13.13 7.07 3.91
N ALA A 81 -12.87 8.36 3.69
CA ALA A 81 -11.60 8.86 3.16
C ALA A 81 -10.42 8.53 4.10
N GLY A 82 -10.61 8.65 5.42
CA GLY A 82 -9.60 8.31 6.43
C GLY A 82 -9.21 6.83 6.39
N VAL A 83 -10.18 5.92 6.31
CA VAL A 83 -9.92 4.48 6.21
C VAL A 83 -9.16 4.13 4.92
N LEU A 84 -9.59 4.69 3.78
CA LEU A 84 -8.92 4.50 2.48
C LEU A 84 -7.48 5.02 2.53
N ALA A 85 -7.27 6.23 3.05
CA ALA A 85 -5.94 6.83 3.18
C ALA A 85 -5.02 5.99 4.08
N TYR A 86 -5.53 5.50 5.21
CA TYR A 86 -4.79 4.62 6.11
C TYR A 86 -4.37 3.32 5.42
N TYR A 87 -5.30 2.66 4.73
CA TYR A 87 -5.04 1.41 4.02
C TYR A 87 -3.96 1.56 2.93
N PHE A 88 -4.09 2.57 2.07
CA PHE A 88 -3.09 2.85 1.04
C PHE A 88 -1.74 3.27 1.64
N GLY A 89 -1.77 4.04 2.74
CA GLY A 89 -0.59 4.43 3.51
C GLY A 89 0.17 3.23 4.05
N LEU A 90 -0.52 2.31 4.71
CA LEU A 90 0.06 1.09 5.29
C LEU A 90 0.66 0.18 4.20
N ARG A 91 -0.08 -0.07 3.11
CA ARG A 91 0.43 -0.88 1.99
C ARG A 91 1.66 -0.26 1.33
N ARG A 92 1.66 1.06 1.12
CA ARG A 92 2.80 1.79 0.56
C ARG A 92 4.00 1.76 1.51
N GLY A 93 3.77 1.90 2.81
CA GLY A 93 4.80 1.84 3.85
C GLY A 93 5.50 0.48 3.89
N ARG A 94 4.74 -0.63 3.87
CA ARG A 94 5.28 -1.99 3.86
C ARG A 94 6.19 -2.26 2.66
N ARG A 95 5.74 -1.92 1.45
CA ARG A 95 6.55 -2.07 0.22
C ARG A 95 7.83 -1.23 0.24
N GLN A 96 7.81 -0.05 0.85
CA GLN A 96 9.02 0.76 1.01
C GLN A 96 9.96 0.21 2.08
N GLY A 97 9.41 -0.38 3.15
CA GLY A 97 10.17 -1.07 4.19
C GLY A 97 10.90 -2.30 3.66
N GLU A 98 10.21 -3.13 2.88
CA GLU A 98 10.79 -4.32 2.22
C GLU A 98 11.93 -3.93 1.27
N ARG A 99 11.71 -2.92 0.40
CA ARG A 99 12.75 -2.41 -0.50
C ARG A 99 13.95 -1.80 0.22
N ARG A 100 13.73 -1.12 1.36
CA ARG A 100 14.82 -0.57 2.18
C ARG A 100 15.57 -1.68 2.93
N ALA A 101 14.87 -2.73 3.36
CA ALA A 101 15.48 -3.88 4.00
C ALA A 101 16.34 -4.68 3.01
N GLU A 102 15.86 -4.86 1.78
CA GLU A 102 16.60 -5.50 0.69
C GLU A 102 17.83 -4.68 0.27
N ALA A 103 17.69 -3.35 0.12
CA ALA A 103 18.82 -2.46 -0.15
C ALA A 103 19.83 -2.31 1.00
N ARG A 104 19.48 -2.76 2.22
CA ARG A 104 20.36 -2.76 3.40
C ARG A 104 20.95 -4.14 3.69
N ARG A 105 20.59 -5.17 2.92
CA ARG A 105 21.34 -6.43 2.97
C ARG A 105 22.76 -6.09 2.51
N PRO A 106 23.79 -6.26 3.37
CA PRO A 106 25.16 -6.13 2.91
C PRO A 106 25.35 -7.13 1.77
N ASP A 107 26.16 -6.76 0.79
CA ASP A 107 26.53 -7.57 -0.38
C ASP A 107 27.30 -8.83 0.06
N THR A 108 26.67 -9.73 0.81
CA THR A 108 27.21 -11.03 1.19
C THR A 108 26.74 -12.11 0.23
N GLU A 109 26.45 -11.75 -1.02
CA GLU A 109 26.14 -12.69 -2.11
C GLU A 109 27.00 -12.44 -3.37
N GLY A 110 28.02 -11.56 -3.25
CA GLY A 110 29.00 -11.27 -4.31
C GLY A 110 30.38 -11.88 -4.10
N THR A 111 30.56 -12.77 -3.12
CA THR A 111 31.83 -13.50 -2.91
C THR A 111 31.57 -14.99 -3.03
N GLY A 112 31.24 -15.40 -4.25
CA GLY A 112 31.66 -16.72 -4.73
C GLY A 112 33.17 -16.74 -4.93
N THR A 113 33.94 -16.60 -3.85
CA THR A 113 35.34 -16.99 -3.81
C THR A 113 35.43 -17.99 -2.68
N VAL A 114 35.33 -19.26 -3.09
CA VAL A 114 35.93 -20.45 -2.48
C VAL A 114 36.37 -20.21 -1.03
N ALA A 115 35.53 -20.63 -0.09
CA ALA A 115 36.04 -21.05 1.21
C ALA A 115 36.97 -22.23 0.92
N ASP A 116 38.24 -21.91 0.73
CA ASP A 116 39.34 -22.84 0.83
C ASP A 116 39.35 -23.26 2.30
N GLU A 117 38.65 -24.36 2.60
CA GLU A 117 38.78 -25.10 3.85
C GLU A 117 40.21 -25.64 3.89
N PRO A 118 41.16 -25.04 4.64
CA PRO A 118 42.54 -25.52 4.62
C PRO A 118 42.68 -26.87 5.35
N GLY A 119 41.61 -27.35 6.01
CA GLY A 119 41.65 -28.60 6.78
C GLY A 119 41.28 -29.84 5.98
N ALA A 120 40.47 -29.76 4.92
CA ALA A 120 39.90 -30.96 4.32
C ALA A 120 40.89 -31.76 3.46
N GLN A 121 41.89 -31.09 2.87
CA GLN A 121 42.95 -31.76 2.11
C GLN A 121 44.02 -32.37 3.02
N GLU A 122 44.41 -31.66 4.10
CA GLU A 122 45.41 -32.15 5.06
C GLU A 122 44.92 -33.41 5.80
N ILE A 123 43.63 -33.47 6.14
CA ILE A 123 43.04 -34.65 6.81
C ILE A 123 42.94 -35.83 5.84
N ARG A 124 42.67 -35.60 4.55
CA ARG A 124 42.61 -36.67 3.54
C ARG A 124 43.99 -37.23 3.21
N GLU A 125 45.00 -36.37 3.10
CA GLU A 125 46.38 -36.79 2.85
C GLU A 125 46.95 -37.55 4.06
N ALA A 126 46.63 -37.12 5.28
CA ALA A 126 46.98 -37.86 6.50
C ALA A 126 46.28 -39.22 6.61
N GLN A 127 45.04 -39.36 6.10
CA GLN A 127 44.33 -40.64 6.07
C GLN A 127 44.91 -41.61 5.03
N GLU A 128 45.23 -41.14 3.81
CA GLU A 128 45.87 -41.99 2.79
C GLU A 128 47.27 -42.46 3.21
N VAL A 129 48.06 -41.60 3.85
CA VAL A 129 49.40 -41.97 4.35
C VAL A 129 49.31 -42.97 5.51
N GLY A 130 48.27 -42.87 6.34
CA GLY A 130 47.99 -43.84 7.40
C GLY A 130 47.66 -45.23 6.84
N GLU A 131 46.77 -45.31 5.86
CA GLU A 131 46.34 -46.57 5.23
C GLU A 131 47.49 -47.25 4.46
N ALA A 132 48.32 -46.46 3.77
CA ALA A 132 49.50 -46.96 3.07
C ALA A 132 50.59 -47.49 4.01
N ARG A 133 50.70 -46.96 5.24
CA ARG A 133 51.65 -47.44 6.24
C ARG A 133 51.21 -48.75 6.87
N GLU A 134 49.92 -48.87 7.19
CA GLU A 134 49.33 -50.09 7.74
C GLU A 134 49.43 -51.25 6.74
N ALA A 135 49.15 -51.01 5.45
CA ALA A 135 49.31 -52.02 4.38
C ALA A 135 50.77 -52.47 4.14
N ARG A 136 51.75 -51.65 4.54
CA ARG A 136 53.18 -51.98 4.41
C ARG A 136 53.66 -52.82 5.60
N GLU A 137 53.15 -52.53 6.81
CA GLU A 137 53.42 -53.29 8.03
C GLU A 137 52.81 -54.70 7.95
N ASP A 138 51.59 -54.80 7.42
CA ASP A 138 50.88 -56.07 7.20
C ASP A 138 51.54 -57.01 6.17
N ARG A 139 52.43 -56.45 5.33
CA ARG A 139 53.21 -57.16 4.32
C ARG A 139 54.57 -57.62 4.83
N GLU A 140 55.14 -56.92 5.81
CA GLU A 140 56.36 -57.35 6.50
C GLU A 140 56.06 -58.51 7.46
N ASP A 141 54.92 -58.51 8.14
CA ASP A 141 54.55 -59.57 9.10
C ASP A 141 54.15 -60.91 8.46
N ARG A 142 53.78 -60.89 7.16
CA ARG A 142 53.51 -62.11 6.36
C ARG A 142 54.74 -62.64 5.60
N GLY A 143 55.89 -62.00 5.75
CA GLY A 143 57.14 -62.33 5.05
C GLY A 143 58.24 -62.99 5.89
N ALA A 144 57.98 -63.32 7.15
CA ALA A 144 58.91 -63.99 8.07
C ALA A 144 58.52 -65.45 8.36
#